data_AF-A0A8D8IMX9-F1
#
_entry.id   AF-A0A8D8IMX9-F1
#
_cell.length_a   1.000
_cell.length_b   1.000
_cell.length_c   1.000
_cell.angle_alpha   90.00
_cell.angle_beta   90.00
_cell.angle_gamma   90.00
#
_symmetry.space_group_name_H-M   'P 1'
#
loop_
_entity.id
_entity.type
_entity.pdbx_description
1 polymer ?
#
loop_
_entity_poly.entity_id
_entity_poly.type
_entity_poly.pdbx_seq_one_letter_code
_entity_poly.pdbx_strand_id
1 'polypeptide(L)'
;MNRLALVICCCLAQVLPSYGQQTAAEALIEAQAICSDYLGIPETRVAQYNASVYPPDRDTMCMIRCAGIILGFWDDGKGLLLDGARQFFPATVDPTLYSQKVLQCIERKLATCNPADACAKAYFSFRCVLRRAEPTTPPPPTPPPAIESDKLTPEKYLKAQATCAKILRIPPNHLKLYKQGIFPDDAETRCLFRCLGIRTNLYSDTEGPDLE
;
A
#
# COMPACT_ATOMS: atom_id res chain seq x y z
N MET A 1 67.07 45.04 10.53
CA MET A 1 66.37 44.38 9.41
C MET A 1 65.82 43.06 9.92
N ASN A 2 64.55 43.00 10.32
CA ASN A 2 63.92 41.75 10.77
C ASN A 2 62.54 41.65 10.11
N ARG A 3 62.33 40.61 9.30
CA ARG A 3 61.11 40.41 8.50
C ARG A 3 60.03 39.73 9.36
N LEU A 4 58.85 40.36 9.42
CA LEU A 4 57.61 39.78 9.95
C LEU A 4 57.17 38.63 9.04
N ALA A 5 56.98 37.43 9.59
CA ALA A 5 56.31 36.32 8.91
C ALA A 5 54.86 36.25 9.41
N LEU A 6 53.91 36.64 8.54
CA LEU A 6 52.48 36.55 8.77
C LEU A 6 52.05 35.09 8.49
N VAL A 7 51.78 34.31 9.53
CA VAL A 7 51.20 32.96 9.38
C VAL A 7 49.71 33.12 9.12
N ILE A 8 49.31 32.98 7.86
CA ILE A 8 47.91 32.94 7.45
C ILE A 8 47.35 31.57 7.86
N CYS A 9 46.58 31.55 8.94
CA CYS A 9 45.80 30.39 9.33
C CYS A 9 44.59 30.29 8.39
N CYS A 10 44.72 29.45 7.35
CA CYS A 10 43.57 29.04 6.53
C CYS A 10 42.62 28.22 7.39
N CYS A 11 41.59 28.87 7.95
CA CYS A 11 40.41 28.19 8.45
C CYS A 11 39.70 27.53 7.26
N LEU A 12 40.04 26.26 6.99
CA LEU A 12 39.21 25.41 6.14
C LEU A 12 37.86 25.27 6.85
N ALA A 13 36.88 26.05 6.40
CA ALA A 13 35.48 25.84 6.73
C ALA A 13 35.14 24.42 6.25
N GLN A 14 35.13 23.48 7.19
CA GLN A 14 34.64 22.14 6.92
C GLN A 14 33.14 22.30 6.74
N VAL A 15 32.70 22.34 5.47
CA VAL A 15 31.32 22.11 5.12
C VAL A 15 31.04 20.67 5.53
N LEU A 16 30.51 20.48 6.73
CA LEU A 16 29.93 19.20 7.12
C LEU A 16 28.84 18.92 6.08
N PRO A 17 28.90 17.81 5.34
CA PRO A 17 27.81 17.44 4.47
C PRO A 17 26.58 17.29 5.37
N SER A 18 25.52 18.06 5.10
CA SER A 18 24.22 17.82 5.70
C SER A 18 23.82 16.40 5.30
N TYR A 19 24.02 15.45 6.21
CA TYR A 19 23.46 14.11 6.09
C TYR A 19 21.96 14.32 5.85
N GLY A 20 21.48 13.96 4.66
CA GLY A 20 20.16 14.33 4.20
C GLY A 20 19.11 13.91 5.22
N GLN A 21 18.30 14.87 5.69
CA GLN A 21 17.18 14.57 6.57
C GLN A 21 16.18 13.71 5.79
N GLN A 22 16.06 12.43 6.15
CA GLN A 22 15.06 11.53 5.59
C GLN A 22 13.66 12.05 5.90
N THR A 23 12.78 12.05 4.90
CA THR A 23 11.39 12.48 5.07
C THR A 23 10.58 11.43 5.81
N ALA A 24 9.48 11.84 6.46
CA ALA A 24 8.58 10.91 7.14
C ALA A 24 7.99 9.84 6.19
N ALA A 25 7.76 10.20 4.92
CA ALA A 25 7.29 9.26 3.91
C ALA A 25 8.35 8.20 3.55
N GLU A 26 9.61 8.60 3.38
CA GLU A 26 10.71 7.67 3.11
C GLU A 26 10.94 6.72 4.29
N ALA A 27 10.92 7.25 5.52
CA ALA A 27 11.04 6.43 6.73
C ALA A 27 9.88 5.43 6.85
N LEU A 28 8.65 5.81 6.46
CA LEU A 28 7.51 4.89 6.44
C LEU A 28 7.69 3.77 5.41
N ILE A 29 8.10 4.10 4.18
CA ILE A 29 8.37 3.12 3.12
C ILE A 29 9.47 2.15 3.55
N GLU A 30 10.54 2.66 4.14
CA GLU A 30 11.65 1.83 4.64
C GLU A 30 11.20 0.88 5.75
N ALA A 31 10.48 1.38 6.77
CA ALA A 31 9.97 0.56 7.85
C ALA A 31 9.00 -0.52 7.35
N GLN A 32 8.14 -0.21 6.37
CA GLN A 32 7.25 -1.17 5.73
C GLN A 32 8.02 -2.29 5.03
N ALA A 33 9.09 -1.96 4.32
CA ALA A 33 9.95 -2.93 3.65
C ALA A 33 10.67 -3.83 4.67
N ILE A 34 11.32 -3.25 5.69
CA ILE A 34 12.01 -3.97 6.76
C ILE A 34 11.07 -4.95 7.46
N CYS A 35 9.88 -4.48 7.84
CA CYS A 35 8.91 -5.30 8.54
C CYS A 35 8.28 -6.38 7.66
N SER A 36 8.10 -6.11 6.37
CA SER A 36 7.60 -7.11 5.44
C SER A 36 8.62 -8.23 5.25
N ASP A 37 9.91 -7.90 5.12
CA ASP A 37 11.00 -8.87 5.07
C ASP A 37 11.07 -9.71 6.35
N TYR A 38 11.10 -9.05 7.52
CA TYR A 38 11.14 -9.72 8.82
C TYR A 38 9.98 -10.70 9.05
N LEU A 39 8.78 -10.37 8.54
CA LEU A 39 7.57 -11.19 8.69
C LEU A 39 7.39 -12.22 7.56
N GLY A 40 8.27 -12.25 6.55
CA GLY A 40 8.14 -13.13 5.39
C GLY A 40 6.98 -12.75 4.46
N ILE A 41 6.57 -11.49 4.45
CA ILE A 41 5.50 -10.98 3.59
C ILE A 41 6.06 -10.76 2.17
N PRO A 42 5.40 -11.27 1.10
CA PRO A 42 5.91 -11.13 -0.26
C PRO A 42 6.12 -9.68 -0.70
N GLU A 43 7.20 -9.41 -1.45
CA GLU A 43 7.53 -8.06 -1.94
C GLU A 43 6.39 -7.41 -2.74
N THR A 44 5.60 -8.21 -3.48
CA THR A 44 4.41 -7.74 -4.20
C THR A 44 3.39 -7.03 -3.29
N ARG A 45 3.39 -7.35 -1.99
CA ARG A 45 2.53 -6.72 -0.98
C ARG A 45 3.11 -5.39 -0.49
N VAL A 46 4.44 -5.20 -0.51
CA VAL A 46 5.09 -3.95 -0.10
C VAL A 46 4.64 -2.79 -1.01
N ALA A 47 4.55 -3.03 -2.32
CA ALA A 47 4.04 -2.03 -3.26
C ALA A 47 2.60 -1.59 -2.92
N GLN A 48 1.76 -2.49 -2.39
CA GLN A 48 0.41 -2.17 -1.94
C GLN A 48 0.44 -1.25 -0.70
N TYR A 49 1.34 -1.52 0.26
CA TYR A 49 1.52 -0.70 1.46
C TYR A 49 2.05 0.69 1.15
N ASN A 50 3.04 0.79 0.25
CA ASN A 50 3.60 2.07 -0.21
C ASN A 50 2.53 2.94 -0.91
N ALA A 51 1.52 2.32 -1.52
CA ALA A 51 0.35 3.00 -2.08
C ALA A 51 -0.72 3.34 -1.02
N SER A 52 -0.41 3.21 0.28
CA SER A 52 -1.33 3.41 1.41
C SER A 52 -2.55 2.49 1.41
N VAL A 53 -2.44 1.30 0.81
CA VAL A 53 -3.50 0.30 0.81
C VAL A 53 -3.16 -0.79 1.83
N TYR A 54 -3.98 -0.88 2.89
CA TYR A 54 -3.73 -1.79 4.02
C TYR A 54 -4.92 -2.74 4.24
N PRO A 55 -4.92 -3.94 3.63
CA PRO A 55 -5.96 -4.95 3.82
C PRO A 55 -6.10 -5.40 5.29
N PRO A 56 -7.29 -5.83 5.75
CA PRO A 56 -7.50 -6.29 7.12
C PRO A 56 -7.13 -7.76 7.30
N ASP A 57 -5.95 -8.18 6.83
CA ASP A 57 -5.41 -9.53 7.02
C ASP A 57 -4.29 -9.56 8.07
N ARG A 58 -3.94 -10.77 8.53
CA ARG A 58 -2.99 -10.96 9.64
C ARG A 58 -1.62 -10.36 9.36
N ASP A 59 -1.12 -10.56 8.15
CA ASP A 59 0.18 -10.08 7.68
C ASP A 59 0.24 -8.56 7.75
N THR A 60 -0.77 -7.90 7.18
CA THR A 60 -0.87 -6.43 7.22
C THR A 60 -1.00 -5.91 8.64
N MET A 61 -1.76 -6.59 9.50
CA MET A 61 -1.89 -6.19 10.90
C MET A 61 -0.54 -6.22 11.63
N CYS A 62 0.22 -7.30 11.46
CA CYS A 62 1.51 -7.44 12.11
C CYS A 62 2.58 -6.55 11.48
N MET A 63 2.51 -6.28 10.17
CA MET A 63 3.36 -5.30 9.51
C MET A 63 3.15 -3.90 10.09
N ILE A 64 1.89 -3.45 10.24
CA ILE A 64 1.59 -2.15 10.85
C ILE A 64 2.10 -2.05 12.29
N ARG A 65 1.96 -3.11 13.08
CA ARG A 65 2.55 -3.16 14.43
C ARG A 65 4.07 -2.99 14.38
N CYS A 66 4.74 -3.76 13.55
CA CYS A 66 6.20 -3.71 13.43
C CYS A 66 6.68 -2.33 12.98
N ALA A 67 6.11 -1.79 11.90
CA ALA A 67 6.47 -0.47 11.39
C ALA A 67 6.15 0.63 12.42
N GLY A 68 5.05 0.49 13.15
CA GLY A 68 4.69 1.41 14.23
C GLY A 68 5.64 1.42 15.41
N ILE A 69 6.25 0.28 15.74
CA ILE A 69 7.29 0.20 16.76
C ILE A 69 8.56 0.89 16.27
N ILE A 70 8.99 0.60 15.03
CA ILE A 70 10.18 1.23 14.42
C ILE A 70 10.03 2.76 14.37
N LEU A 71 8.86 3.24 13.97
CA LEU A 71 8.58 4.65 13.75
C LEU A 71 8.04 5.38 14.99
N GLY A 72 7.90 4.67 16.12
CA GLY A 72 7.47 5.25 17.39
C GLY A 72 6.02 5.74 17.42
N PHE A 73 5.15 5.23 16.55
CA PHE A 73 3.70 5.48 16.64
C PHE A 73 2.92 4.36 17.33
N TRP A 74 3.56 3.23 17.65
CA TRP A 74 2.96 2.11 18.39
C TRP A 74 3.91 1.58 19.47
N ASP A 75 3.34 1.23 20.61
CA ASP A 75 4.00 0.54 21.72
C ASP A 75 3.04 -0.53 22.26
N ASP A 76 3.51 -1.75 22.53
CA ASP A 76 2.61 -2.84 22.94
C ASP A 76 2.03 -2.66 24.36
N GLY A 77 2.75 -1.93 25.22
CA GLY A 77 2.31 -1.62 26.58
C GLY A 77 1.40 -0.39 26.65
N LYS A 78 1.65 0.61 25.81
CA LYS A 78 0.94 1.90 25.81
C LYS A 78 -0.12 2.03 24.72
N GLY A 79 -0.04 1.23 23.66
CA GLY A 79 -0.88 1.32 22.47
C GLY A 79 -0.41 2.40 21.49
N LEU A 80 -1.37 3.08 20.86
CA LEU A 80 -1.09 4.11 19.85
C LEU A 80 -0.48 5.36 20.51
N LEU A 81 0.65 5.81 19.96
CA LEU A 81 1.32 7.05 20.36
C LEU A 81 0.94 8.16 19.38
N LEU A 82 -0.05 8.99 19.74
CA LEU A 82 -0.63 10.00 18.85
C LEU A 82 0.38 11.00 18.29
N ASP A 83 1.36 11.42 19.10
CA ASP A 83 2.37 12.39 18.66
C ASP A 83 3.33 11.78 17.63
N GLY A 84 3.70 10.51 17.79
CA GLY A 84 4.45 9.76 16.78
C GLY A 84 3.63 9.60 15.49
N ALA A 85 2.36 9.22 15.61
CA ALA A 85 1.47 9.03 14.46
C ALA A 85 1.29 10.31 13.63
N ARG A 86 1.23 11.48 14.27
CA ARG A 86 1.07 12.80 13.60
C ARG A 86 2.24 13.18 12.69
N GLN A 87 3.43 12.63 12.94
CA GLN A 87 4.60 12.88 12.09
C GLN A 87 4.43 12.28 10.69
N PHE A 88 3.68 11.18 10.60
CA PHE A 88 3.44 10.45 9.36
C PHE A 88 2.05 10.73 8.76
N PHE A 89 1.09 11.05 9.62
CA PHE A 89 -0.33 11.22 9.27
C PHE A 89 -0.88 12.52 9.87
N PRO A 90 -0.47 13.69 9.34
CA PRO A 90 -0.88 14.98 9.90
C PRO A 90 -2.39 15.18 9.82
N ALA A 91 -2.96 15.80 10.84
CA ALA A 91 -4.37 16.11 10.89
C ALA A 91 -4.75 17.20 9.87
N THR A 92 -5.92 17.06 9.24
CA THR A 92 -6.51 18.08 8.35
C THR A 92 -7.42 19.06 9.07
N VAL A 93 -7.61 18.86 10.38
CA VAL A 93 -8.53 19.59 11.27
C VAL A 93 -7.83 19.98 12.56
N ASP A 94 -8.53 20.73 13.42
CA ASP A 94 -8.06 21.10 14.77
C ASP A 94 -7.41 19.90 15.53
N PRO A 95 -6.20 20.06 16.08
CA PRO A 95 -5.46 18.97 16.72
C PRO A 95 -6.16 18.33 17.91
N THR A 96 -6.95 19.10 18.67
CA THR A 96 -7.66 18.61 19.86
C THR A 96 -8.85 17.76 19.44
N LEU A 97 -9.65 18.28 18.51
CA LEU A 97 -10.78 17.55 17.93
C LEU A 97 -10.33 16.28 17.21
N TYR A 98 -9.18 16.35 16.52
CA TYR A 98 -8.55 15.18 15.91
C TYR A 98 -8.26 14.09 16.94
N SER A 99 -7.54 14.42 18.02
CA SER A 99 -7.18 13.45 19.06
C SER A 99 -8.41 12.81 19.69
N GLN A 100 -9.40 13.62 20.07
CA GLN A 100 -10.64 13.11 20.67
C GLN A 100 -11.35 12.11 19.73
N LYS A 101 -11.44 12.44 18.44
CA LYS A 101 -12.09 11.61 17.42
C LYS A 101 -11.33 10.33 17.09
N VAL A 102 -10.00 10.35 17.20
CA VAL A 102 -9.16 9.14 17.05
C VAL A 102 -9.34 8.24 18.27
N LEU A 103 -9.24 8.78 19.48
CA LEU A 103 -9.39 8.00 20.72
C LEU A 103 -10.77 7.33 20.83
N GLN A 104 -11.85 8.06 20.55
CA GLN A 104 -13.20 7.49 20.54
C GLN A 104 -13.35 6.36 19.50
N CYS A 105 -12.67 6.48 18.35
CA CYS A 105 -12.67 5.42 17.34
C CYS A 105 -11.94 4.17 17.83
N ILE A 106 -10.80 4.35 18.51
CA ILE A 106 -9.98 3.28 19.08
C ILE A 106 -10.77 2.54 20.14
N GLU A 107 -11.33 3.23 21.13
CA GLU A 107 -12.14 2.63 22.21
C GLU A 107 -13.22 1.71 21.65
N ARG A 108 -14.00 2.20 20.68
CA ARG A 108 -15.05 1.40 20.03
C ARG A 108 -14.52 0.20 19.27
N LYS A 109 -13.37 0.32 18.60
CA LYS A 109 -12.81 -0.77 17.78
C LYS A 109 -12.11 -1.83 18.63
N LEU A 110 -11.48 -1.43 19.73
CA LEU A 110 -10.76 -2.36 20.60
C LEU A 110 -11.68 -3.07 21.60
N ALA A 111 -12.89 -2.56 21.86
CA ALA A 111 -13.88 -3.20 22.73
C ALA A 111 -14.23 -4.65 22.32
N THR A 112 -14.08 -4.99 21.04
CA THR A 112 -14.35 -6.34 20.51
C THR A 112 -13.10 -7.09 20.07
N CYS A 113 -11.91 -6.52 20.25
CA CYS A 113 -10.65 -7.17 19.91
C CYS A 113 -10.22 -8.11 21.05
N ASN A 114 -9.55 -9.20 20.68
CA ASN A 114 -8.83 -10.02 21.65
C ASN A 114 -7.75 -9.14 22.34
N PRO A 115 -7.75 -9.00 23.67
CA PRO A 115 -6.77 -8.18 24.39
C PRO A 115 -5.32 -8.62 24.17
N ALA A 116 -5.10 -9.92 23.92
CA ALA A 116 -3.79 -10.50 23.65
C ALA A 116 -3.30 -10.29 22.21
N ASP A 117 -4.17 -9.82 21.31
CA ASP A 117 -3.81 -9.64 19.91
C ASP A 117 -3.23 -8.26 19.62
N ALA A 118 -1.92 -8.12 19.88
CA ALA A 118 -1.19 -6.88 19.66
C ALA A 118 -1.23 -6.40 18.19
N CYS A 119 -1.18 -7.32 17.22
CA CYS A 119 -1.23 -6.95 15.79
C CYS A 119 -2.59 -6.34 15.43
N ALA A 120 -3.69 -6.97 15.85
CA ALA A 120 -5.03 -6.43 15.59
C ALA A 120 -5.24 -5.07 16.28
N LYS A 121 -4.79 -4.94 17.54
CA LYS A 121 -4.86 -3.67 18.29
C LYS A 121 -4.11 -2.54 17.57
N ALA A 122 -2.90 -2.81 17.10
CA ALA A 122 -2.10 -1.85 16.34
C ALA A 122 -2.82 -1.43 15.06
N TYR A 123 -3.26 -2.40 14.27
CA TYR A 123 -3.93 -2.16 13.00
C TYR A 123 -5.21 -1.35 13.14
N PHE A 124 -6.11 -1.72 14.05
CA PHE A 124 -7.37 -1.00 14.20
C PHE A 124 -7.18 0.42 14.75
N SER A 125 -6.16 0.62 15.59
CA SER A 125 -5.81 1.96 16.09
C SER A 125 -5.24 2.83 14.97
N PHE A 126 -4.34 2.27 14.17
CA PHE A 126 -3.80 2.92 12.97
C PHE A 126 -4.89 3.28 11.95
N ARG A 127 -5.87 2.41 11.71
CA ARG A 127 -7.01 2.70 10.83
C ARG A 127 -7.85 3.88 11.31
N CYS A 128 -7.91 4.12 12.62
CA CYS A 128 -8.58 5.31 13.18
C CYS A 128 -7.80 6.59 12.89
N VAL A 129 -6.46 6.54 12.91
CA VAL A 129 -5.58 7.66 12.52
C VAL A 129 -5.75 7.99 11.03
N LEU A 130 -5.60 6.99 10.14
CA LEU A 130 -5.68 7.20 8.68
C LEU A 130 -6.99 7.87 8.25
N ARG A 131 -8.12 7.37 8.74
CA ARG A 131 -9.45 7.92 8.41
C ARG A 131 -9.60 9.40 8.74
N ARG A 132 -8.83 9.91 9.70
CA ARG A 132 -8.88 11.31 10.12
C ARG A 132 -7.81 12.18 9.46
N ALA A 133 -6.75 11.55 8.95
CA ALA A 133 -5.72 12.22 8.15
C ALA A 133 -6.15 12.38 6.68
N GLU A 134 -7.03 11.51 6.18
CA GLU A 134 -7.70 11.70 4.89
C GLU A 134 -8.52 13.01 4.89
N PRO A 135 -8.45 13.82 3.82
CA PRO A 135 -9.28 15.02 3.68
C PRO A 135 -10.76 14.71 3.89
N THR A 136 -11.46 15.54 4.67
CA THR A 136 -12.91 15.41 4.90
C THR A 136 -13.75 15.71 3.66
N THR A 137 -13.15 16.35 2.64
CA THR A 137 -13.71 16.36 1.30
C THR A 137 -13.51 14.97 0.71
N PRO A 138 -14.59 14.26 0.34
CA PRO A 138 -14.45 13.17 -0.61
C PRO A 138 -13.61 13.71 -1.78
N PRO A 139 -12.68 12.93 -2.36
CA PRO A 139 -12.24 13.27 -3.71
C PRO A 139 -13.49 13.59 -4.54
N PRO A 140 -13.47 14.63 -5.41
CA PRO A 140 -14.61 14.93 -6.28
C PRO A 140 -15.10 13.61 -6.81
N PRO A 141 -16.41 13.30 -6.72
CA PRO A 141 -16.91 11.93 -6.85
C PRO A 141 -16.17 11.32 -8.02
N THR A 142 -15.24 10.41 -7.70
CA THR A 142 -14.87 9.42 -8.68
C THR A 142 -16.23 8.88 -9.06
N PRO A 143 -16.64 9.00 -10.34
CA PRO A 143 -17.97 8.60 -10.74
C PRO A 143 -18.20 7.27 -10.03
N PRO A 144 -19.27 7.16 -9.20
CA PRO A 144 -19.47 6.00 -8.33
C PRO A 144 -19.11 4.81 -9.19
N PRO A 145 -18.15 3.92 -8.79
CA PRO A 145 -17.61 2.91 -9.69
C PRO A 145 -18.83 2.38 -10.38
N ALA A 146 -18.97 2.74 -11.68
CA ALA A 146 -20.27 2.61 -12.35
C ALA A 146 -20.71 1.22 -11.92
N ILE A 147 -21.89 1.03 -11.30
CA ILE A 147 -22.33 -0.33 -10.93
C ILE A 147 -22.01 -1.12 -12.17
N GLU A 148 -20.95 -1.93 -12.08
CA GLU A 148 -20.05 -2.06 -13.23
C GLU A 148 -20.80 -3.03 -14.04
N SER A 149 -21.70 -2.53 -14.90
CA SER A 149 -22.87 -3.30 -15.29
C SER A 149 -22.34 -4.66 -15.65
N ASP A 150 -22.90 -5.73 -15.11
CA ASP A 150 -22.34 -7.07 -15.29
C ASP A 150 -22.12 -7.39 -16.78
N LYS A 151 -22.73 -6.60 -17.67
CA LYS A 151 -22.32 -6.42 -19.06
C LYS A 151 -20.82 -6.22 -19.23
N LEU A 152 -20.23 -7.22 -19.86
CA LEU A 152 -18.92 -7.18 -20.46
C LEU A 152 -18.78 -5.96 -21.39
N THR A 153 -17.82 -5.09 -21.10
CA THR A 153 -17.41 -4.00 -22.01
C THR A 153 -16.09 -4.37 -22.70
N PRO A 154 -15.77 -3.78 -23.87
CA PRO A 154 -14.46 -3.98 -24.51
C PRO A 154 -13.28 -3.66 -23.59
N GLU A 155 -13.42 -2.64 -22.73
CA GLU A 155 -12.38 -2.27 -21.77
C GLU A 155 -12.18 -3.36 -20.70
N LYS A 156 -13.28 -3.88 -20.12
CA LYS A 156 -13.21 -5.00 -19.16
C LYS A 156 -12.59 -6.24 -19.79
N TYR A 157 -12.97 -6.55 -21.03
CA TYR A 157 -12.43 -7.69 -21.78
C TYR A 157 -10.92 -7.55 -22.00
N LEU A 158 -10.46 -6.38 -22.49
CA LEU A 158 -9.04 -6.12 -22.72
C LEU A 158 -8.23 -6.14 -21.43
N LYS A 159 -8.77 -5.59 -20.33
CA LYS A 159 -8.15 -5.63 -19.01
C LYS A 159 -8.03 -7.06 -18.48
N ALA A 160 -9.07 -7.88 -18.63
CA ALA A 160 -9.06 -9.28 -18.26
C ALA A 160 -8.04 -10.07 -19.10
N GLN A 161 -8.01 -9.84 -20.42
CA GLN A 161 -7.05 -10.49 -21.33
C GLN A 161 -5.60 -10.15 -20.94
N ALA A 162 -5.30 -8.88 -20.68
CA ALA A 162 -3.97 -8.44 -20.25
C ALA A 162 -3.57 -9.03 -18.88
N THR A 163 -4.53 -9.16 -17.97
CA THR A 163 -4.33 -9.76 -16.64
C THR A 163 -4.02 -11.26 -16.75
N CYS A 164 -4.84 -11.98 -17.52
CA CYS A 164 -4.66 -13.41 -17.75
C CYS A 164 -3.34 -13.71 -18.47
N ALA A 165 -2.97 -12.90 -19.46
CA ALA A 165 -1.70 -13.06 -20.16
C ALA A 165 -0.48 -12.91 -19.22
N LYS A 166 -0.56 -12.00 -18.23
CA LYS A 166 0.48 -11.85 -17.20
C LYS A 166 0.52 -13.05 -16.24
N ILE A 167 -0.64 -13.48 -15.73
CA ILE A 167 -0.75 -14.62 -14.80
C ILE A 167 -0.19 -15.90 -15.43
N LEU A 168 -0.56 -16.16 -16.68
CA LEU A 168 -0.16 -17.35 -17.43
C LEU A 168 1.24 -17.21 -18.06
N ARG A 169 1.90 -16.05 -17.90
CA ARG A 169 3.20 -15.73 -18.50
C ARG A 169 3.24 -16.05 -20.01
N ILE A 170 2.22 -15.59 -20.72
CA ILE A 170 2.08 -15.85 -22.16
C ILE A 170 3.34 -15.35 -22.90
N PRO A 171 3.97 -16.21 -23.73
CA PRO A 171 5.15 -15.85 -24.49
C PRO A 171 4.96 -14.61 -25.41
N PRO A 172 5.99 -13.77 -25.61
CA PRO A 172 5.89 -12.57 -26.44
C PRO A 172 5.44 -12.81 -27.90
N ASN A 173 5.81 -13.95 -28.48
CA ASN A 173 5.36 -14.35 -29.82
C ASN A 173 3.84 -14.55 -29.88
N HIS A 174 3.24 -15.18 -28.87
CA HIS A 174 1.79 -15.35 -28.75
C HIS A 174 1.09 -14.01 -28.52
N LEU A 175 1.65 -13.14 -27.68
CA LEU A 175 1.11 -11.78 -27.48
C LEU A 175 1.07 -10.98 -28.78
N LYS A 176 2.05 -11.15 -29.66
CA LYS A 176 2.08 -10.50 -30.98
C LYS A 176 0.96 -11.03 -31.88
N LEU A 177 0.73 -12.34 -31.89
CA LEU A 177 -0.37 -12.97 -32.63
C LEU A 177 -1.74 -12.49 -32.13
N TYR A 178 -1.95 -12.48 -30.80
CA TYR A 178 -3.22 -12.03 -30.21
C TYR A 178 -3.54 -10.57 -30.55
N LYS A 179 -2.54 -9.69 -30.56
CA LYS A 179 -2.69 -8.28 -30.99
C LYS A 179 -3.10 -8.13 -32.46
N GLN A 180 -2.83 -9.15 -33.28
CA GLN A 180 -3.23 -9.22 -34.69
C GLN A 180 -4.57 -9.93 -34.89
N GLY A 181 -5.24 -10.36 -33.81
CA GLY A 181 -6.46 -11.15 -33.87
C GLY A 181 -6.24 -12.61 -34.26
N ILE A 182 -5.00 -13.10 -34.19
CA ILE A 182 -4.64 -14.49 -34.51
C ILE A 182 -4.54 -15.27 -33.20
N PHE A 183 -5.35 -16.31 -33.06
CA PHE A 183 -5.42 -17.18 -31.89
C PHE A 183 -5.17 -18.62 -32.32
N PRO A 184 -3.92 -19.13 -32.23
CA PRO A 184 -3.61 -20.50 -32.61
C PRO A 184 -4.31 -21.50 -31.69
N ASP A 185 -4.62 -22.69 -32.19
CA ASP A 185 -5.24 -23.74 -31.37
C ASP A 185 -4.18 -24.53 -30.56
N ASP A 186 -3.64 -23.87 -29.53
CA ASP A 186 -2.62 -24.41 -28.64
C ASP A 186 -3.01 -24.29 -27.15
N ALA A 187 -2.17 -24.87 -26.28
CA ALA A 187 -2.44 -24.92 -24.85
C ALA A 187 -2.43 -23.51 -24.23
N GLU A 188 -1.54 -22.64 -24.68
CA GLU A 188 -1.38 -21.26 -24.23
C GLU A 188 -2.63 -20.44 -24.53
N THR A 189 -3.15 -20.56 -25.75
CA THR A 189 -4.37 -19.88 -26.20
C THR A 189 -5.60 -20.40 -25.47
N ARG A 190 -5.73 -21.73 -25.32
CA ARG A 190 -6.83 -22.34 -24.55
C ARG A 190 -6.81 -21.92 -23.08
N CYS A 191 -5.64 -21.92 -22.44
CA CYS A 191 -5.47 -21.46 -21.06
C CYS A 191 -5.83 -19.98 -20.92
N LEU A 192 -5.45 -19.15 -21.89
CA LEU A 192 -5.81 -17.73 -21.92
C LEU A 192 -7.32 -17.54 -21.98
N PHE A 193 -8.02 -18.23 -22.88
CA PHE A 193 -9.47 -18.13 -23.02
C PHE A 193 -10.23 -18.66 -21.80
N ARG A 194 -9.75 -19.75 -21.19
CA ARG A 194 -10.30 -20.23 -19.91
C ARG A 194 -10.17 -19.19 -18.80
N CYS A 195 -8.98 -18.62 -18.62
CA CYS A 195 -8.77 -17.57 -17.62
C CYS A 195 -9.66 -16.34 -17.90
N LEU A 196 -9.74 -15.94 -19.16
CA LEU A 196 -10.55 -14.81 -19.61
C LEU A 196 -12.02 -15.04 -19.29
N GLY A 197 -12.57 -16.19 -19.67
CA GLY A 197 -13.96 -16.55 -19.41
C GLY A 197 -14.32 -16.57 -17.93
N ILE A 198 -13.45 -17.14 -17.07
CA ILE A 198 -13.64 -17.11 -15.61
C ILE A 198 -13.60 -15.68 -15.07
N ARG A 199 -12.68 -14.84 -15.55
CA ARG A 199 -12.51 -13.46 -15.07
C ARG A 199 -13.63 -12.52 -15.53
N THR A 200 -14.30 -12.83 -16.63
CA THR A 200 -15.40 -12.06 -17.19
C THR A 200 -16.77 -12.69 -16.93
N ASN A 201 -16.84 -13.77 -16.13
CA ASN A 201 -18.04 -14.58 -15.90
C ASN A 201 -18.71 -15.10 -17.18
N LEU A 202 -17.98 -15.24 -18.29
CA LEU A 202 -18.50 -15.86 -19.52
C LEU A 202 -18.37 -17.39 -19.51
N TYR A 203 -17.66 -17.94 -18.53
CA TYR A 203 -17.39 -19.36 -18.43
C TYR A 203 -17.07 -19.74 -16.97
N SER A 204 -17.56 -20.89 -16.54
CA SER A 204 -17.08 -21.57 -15.34
C SER A 204 -16.65 -23.00 -15.66
N ASP A 205 -15.74 -23.55 -14.85
CA ASP A 205 -15.30 -24.96 -15.02
C ASP A 205 -16.41 -25.97 -14.71
N THR A 206 -17.42 -25.56 -13.93
CA THR A 206 -18.49 -26.42 -13.44
C THR A 206 -19.74 -26.36 -14.32
N GLU A 207 -20.07 -25.20 -14.86
CA GLU A 207 -21.32 -24.96 -15.59
C GLU A 207 -21.08 -24.72 -17.09
N GLY A 208 -19.82 -24.49 -17.50
CA GLY A 208 -19.48 -24.23 -18.88
C GLY A 208 -19.71 -22.76 -19.27
N PRO A 209 -19.93 -22.46 -20.56
CA PRO A 209 -20.11 -21.09 -21.04
C PRO A 209 -21.45 -20.49 -20.57
N ASP A 210 -21.41 -19.22 -20.16
CA ASP A 210 -22.58 -18.40 -19.87
C ASP A 210 -23.02 -17.67 -21.15
N LEU A 211 -24.31 -17.79 -21.51
CA LEU A 211 -24.87 -17.34 -22.79
C LEU A 211 -25.93 -16.24 -22.62
N GLU A 212 -26.19 -15.77 -21.39
CA GLU A 212 -27.17 -14.71 -21.08
C GLU A 212 -26.55 -13.30 -21.06
#